data_AF-A0A523ZS73-F1
#
_entry.id   AF-A0A523ZS73-F1
#
_cell.length_a   1.000
_cell.length_b   1.000
_cell.length_c   1.000
_cell.angle_alpha   90.00
_cell.angle_beta   90.00
_cell.angle_gamma   90.00
#
_symmetry.space_group_name_H-M   'P 1'
#
loop_
_entity.id
_entity.type
_entity.pdbx_description
1 polymer ?
#
loop_
_entity_poly.entity_id
_entity_poly.type
_entity_poly.pdbx_seq_one_letter_code
_entity_poly.pdbx_strand_id
1 'polypeptide(L)'
;MPIYEYKCQECGNVTEVFVRSFNQEIDFSCSHCGSKNLHKIFSTPSSVRIGNSSSKGSTCCGKDERCETPPCSDGSICRRD
;
A
#
# COMPACT_ATOMS: atom_id res chain seq x y z
N MET A 1 1.49 1.75 10.45
CA MET A 1 1.73 3.19 10.75
C MET A 1 0.65 3.99 10.05
N PRO A 2 -0.45 4.36 10.73
CA PRO A 2 -1.47 5.21 10.11
C PRO A 2 -0.96 6.65 9.99
N ILE A 3 -0.94 7.16 8.77
CA ILE A 3 -0.74 8.58 8.47
C ILE A 3 -2.14 9.15 8.26
N TYR A 4 -2.44 10.25 8.94
CA TYR A 4 -3.70 10.97 8.76
C TYR A 4 -3.41 12.34 8.19
N GLU A 5 -4.26 12.80 7.29
CA GLU A 5 -4.20 14.15 6.74
C GLU A 5 -5.24 15.03 7.42
N TYR A 6 -4.88 16.29 7.63
CA TYR A 6 -5.75 17.30 8.20
C TYR A 6 -5.73 18.53 7.32
N LYS A 7 -6.92 19.06 6.99
CA LYS A 7 -7.09 20.32 6.26
C LYS A 7 -7.58 21.39 7.22
N CYS A 8 -6.87 22.52 7.26
CA CYS A 8 -7.33 23.69 7.99
C CYS A 8 -8.52 24.32 7.27
N GLN A 9 -9.62 24.58 7.98
CA GLN A 9 -10.80 25.22 7.40
C GLN A 9 -10.62 26.72 7.16
N GLU A 10 -9.66 27.36 7.83
CA GLU A 10 -9.46 28.81 7.74
C GLU A 10 -8.53 29.19 6.57
N CYS A 11 -7.38 28.54 6.47
CA CYS A 11 -6.39 28.85 5.42
C CYS A 11 -6.37 27.81 4.28
N GLY A 12 -7.09 26.70 4.42
CA GLY A 12 -7.16 25.64 3.41
C GLY A 12 -5.93 24.74 3.34
N ASN A 13 -4.89 24.99 4.14
CA ASN A 13 -3.63 24.26 4.08
C ASN A 13 -3.78 22.83 4.61
N VAL A 14 -3.06 21.88 4.00
CA VAL A 14 -3.11 20.45 4.36
C VAL A 14 -1.83 20.05 5.08
N THR A 15 -1.97 19.32 6.18
CA THR A 15 -0.86 18.82 7.00
C THR A 15 -1.00 17.32 7.19
N GLU A 16 0.10 16.61 7.01
CA GLU A 16 0.22 15.17 7.28
C GLU A 16 0.68 14.93 8.72
N VAL A 17 -0.04 14.08 9.43
CA VAL A 17 0.23 13.74 10.83
C VAL A 17 0.48 12.25 10.93
N PHE A 18 1.68 11.91 11.40
CA PHE A 18 2.02 10.55 11.73
C PHE A 18 1.62 10.23 13.18
N VAL A 19 0.63 9.35 13.35
CA VAL A 19 0.10 8.99 14.68
C VAL A 19 0.74 7.69 15.17
N ARG A 20 1.51 7.79 16.26
CA ARG A 20 2.16 6.64 16.92
C ARG A 20 1.19 5.80 17.75
N SER A 21 0.08 6.37 18.22
CA SER A 21 -0.92 5.67 19.04
C SER A 21 -2.31 6.27 18.84
N PHE A 22 -3.34 5.43 18.66
CA PHE A 22 -4.71 5.85 18.35
C PHE A 22 -5.35 6.79 19.40
N ASN A 23 -4.85 6.76 20.64
CA ASN A 23 -5.40 7.51 21.78
C ASN A 23 -4.66 8.82 22.07
N GLN A 24 -3.79 9.27 21.17
CA GLN A 24 -3.11 10.55 21.34
C GLN A 24 -4.10 11.66 20.96
N GLU A 25 -4.60 12.40 21.95
CA GLU A 25 -5.26 13.69 21.72
C GLU A 25 -4.18 14.66 21.28
N ILE A 26 -4.06 14.87 19.98
CA ILE A 26 -3.04 15.77 19.43
C ILE A 26 -3.69 17.13 19.22
N ASP A 27 -3.37 18.07 20.11
CA ASP A 27 -3.75 19.47 20.02
C ASP A 27 -2.97 20.12 18.85
N PHE A 28 -3.35 19.79 17.62
CA PHE A 28 -2.75 20.36 16.42
C PHE A 28 -3.36 21.72 16.13
N SER A 29 -2.51 22.74 16.07
CA SER A 29 -2.81 24.01 15.42
C SER A 29 -2.22 24.01 14.01
N CYS A 30 -2.86 24.73 13.09
CA CYS A 30 -2.32 24.94 11.76
C CYS A 30 -0.99 25.69 11.85
N SER A 31 0.08 25.15 11.29
CA SER A 31 1.40 25.80 11.24
C SER A 31 1.42 27.11 10.44
N HIS A 32 0.41 27.35 9.61
CA HIS A 32 0.33 28.52 8.73
C HIS A 32 -0.45 29.69 9.34
N CYS A 33 -1.55 29.42 10.05
CA CYS A 33 -2.44 30.46 10.60
C CYS A 33 -2.69 30.33 12.11
N GLY A 34 -2.19 29.28 12.76
CA GLY A 34 -2.38 29.04 14.19
C GLY A 34 -3.78 28.54 14.58
N SER A 35 -4.72 28.43 13.63
CA SER A 35 -6.08 27.97 13.92
C SER A 35 -6.10 26.51 14.37
N LYS A 36 -6.92 26.21 15.38
CA LYS A 36 -7.21 24.83 15.82
C LYS A 36 -8.32 24.15 15.01
N ASN A 37 -8.90 24.87 14.06
CA ASN A 37 -10.02 24.38 13.25
C ASN A 37 -9.51 23.53 12.08
N LEU A 38 -9.09 22.30 12.42
CA LEU A 38 -8.55 21.30 11.50
C LEU A 38 -9.57 20.18 11.31
N HIS A 39 -9.84 19.83 10.05
CA HIS A 39 -10.68 18.70 9.70
C HIS A 39 -9.84 17.56 9.16
N LYS A 40 -10.00 16.36 9.75
CA LYS A 40 -9.36 15.14 9.23
C LYS A 40 -9.92 14.85 7.83
N ILE A 41 -9.02 14.72 6.87
CA ILE A 41 -9.34 14.27 5.51
C ILE A 41 -8.69 12.90 5.30
N PHE A 42 -9.32 12.09 4.46
CA PHE A 42 -8.77 10.82 4.01
C PHE A 42 -8.33 11.02 2.57
N SER A 43 -7.08 10.67 2.25
CA SER A 43 -6.64 10.62 0.86
C SER A 43 -7.54 9.64 0.13
N THR A 44 -8.09 10.06 -1.01
CA THR A 44 -8.72 9.12 -1.94
C THR A 44 -7.63 8.20 -2.45
N PRO A 45 -7.69 6.87 -2.18
CA PRO A 45 -6.70 5.98 -2.76
C PRO A 45 -6.85 6.05 -4.28
N SER A 46 -5.75 6.38 -4.97
CA SER A 46 -5.66 6.25 -6.42
C SER A 46 -6.18 4.86 -6.79
N SER A 47 -7.12 4.80 -7.75
CA SER A 47 -7.76 3.55 -8.15
C SER A 47 -6.68 2.50 -8.41
N VAL A 48 -6.60 1.47 -7.55
CA VAL A 48 -5.70 0.35 -7.80
C VAL A 48 -6.23 -0.33 -9.05
N ARG A 49 -5.59 -0.08 -10.19
CA ARG A 49 -5.82 -0.88 -11.38
C ARG A 49 -5.23 -2.25 -11.07
N ILE A 50 -6.08 -3.16 -10.60
CA ILE A 50 -5.80 -4.60 -10.62
C ILE A 50 -5.80 -4.94 -12.11
N GLY A 51 -4.66 -4.71 -12.76
CA GLY A 51 -4.43 -5.18 -14.11
C GLY A 51 -4.48 -6.69 -14.05
N ASN A 52 -5.43 -7.29 -14.76
CA ASN A 52 -5.52 -8.74 -14.92
C ASN A 52 -4.35 -9.32 -15.77
N SER A 53 -3.23 -8.61 -15.83
CA SER A 53 -1.98 -9.06 -16.44
C SER A 53 -1.14 -9.76 -15.39
N SER A 54 -1.68 -10.81 -14.77
CA SER A 54 -0.79 -11.90 -14.38
C SER A 54 -0.21 -12.41 -15.69
N SER A 55 1.06 -12.10 -15.97
CA SER A 55 1.83 -12.92 -16.92
C SER A 55 1.53 -14.36 -16.53
N LYS A 56 1.02 -15.17 -17.46
CA LYS A 56 0.79 -16.60 -17.18
C LYS A 56 2.08 -17.11 -16.57
N GLY A 57 2.05 -17.35 -15.26
CA GLY A 57 3.23 -17.82 -14.56
C GLY A 57 3.56 -19.16 -15.20
N SER A 58 4.79 -19.32 -15.66
CA SER A 58 5.25 -20.63 -16.08
C SER A 58 4.98 -21.63 -14.95
N THR A 59 4.51 -22.81 -15.30
CA THR A 59 4.46 -23.97 -14.41
C THR A 59 5.87 -24.33 -13.92
N CYS A 60 6.00 -25.36 -13.07
CA CYS A 60 7.29 -25.79 -12.52
C CYS A 60 8.38 -25.86 -13.60
N CYS A 61 9.55 -25.28 -13.30
CA CYS A 61 10.71 -25.24 -14.19
C CYS A 61 10.52 -24.51 -15.53
N GLY A 62 9.66 -23.48 -15.60
CA GLY A 62 9.61 -22.59 -16.76
C GLY A 62 8.75 -23.09 -17.93
N LYS A 63 7.94 -24.15 -17.74
CA LYS A 63 7.05 -24.67 -18.78
C LYS A 63 5.70 -23.94 -18.80
N ASP A 64 5.00 -23.94 -19.92
CA ASP A 64 3.63 -23.38 -20.02
C ASP A 64 2.54 -24.37 -19.60
N GLU A 65 2.78 -25.67 -19.72
CA GLU A 65 1.81 -26.73 -19.41
C GLU A 65 2.12 -27.45 -18.10
N ARG A 66 1.07 -27.94 -17.44
CA ARG A 66 1.19 -28.70 -16.19
C ARG A 66 1.39 -30.18 -16.49
N CYS A 67 2.57 -30.71 -16.14
CA CYS A 67 2.85 -32.14 -16.23
C CYS A 67 2.22 -32.90 -15.04
N GLU A 68 1.83 -34.16 -15.24
CA GLU A 68 1.35 -35.03 -14.15
C GLU A 68 2.46 -35.34 -13.13
N THR A 69 3.71 -35.46 -13.58
CA THR A 69 4.88 -35.63 -12.72
C THR A 69 5.93 -34.57 -13.09
N PRO A 70 6.23 -33.62 -12.20
CA PRO A 70 7.22 -32.60 -12.50
C PRO A 70 8.65 -33.16 -12.36
N PRO A 71 9.64 -32.64 -13.11
CA PRO A 71 11.02 -33.14 -13.08
C PRO A 71 11.72 -32.99 -11.72
N CYS A 72 11.15 -32.20 -10.79
CA CYS A 72 11.57 -32.14 -9.39
C CYS A 72 11.16 -33.36 -8.55
N SER A 73 10.23 -34.20 -9.02
CA SER A 73 9.72 -35.36 -8.29
C SER A 73 10.65 -36.57 -8.37
N ASP A 74 11.49 -36.67 -9.40
CA ASP A 74 12.42 -37.80 -9.60
C ASP A 74 13.77 -37.63 -8.85
N GLY A 75 13.85 -36.70 -7.90
CA GLY A 75 15.06 -36.49 -7.09
C GLY A 75 16.27 -35.92 -7.86
N SER A 76 16.08 -35.52 -9.12
CA SER A 76 17.09 -34.82 -9.92
C SER A 76 17.08 -33.33 -9.58
N ILE A 77 18.24 -32.70 -9.53
CA ILE A 77 18.41 -31.32 -9.12
C ILE A 77 17.71 -30.40 -10.13
N CYS A 78 16.69 -29.66 -9.70
CA CYS A 78 16.06 -28.64 -10.55
C CYS A 78 16.97 -27.42 -10.70
N ARG A 79 17.34 -27.11 -11.94
CA ARG A 79 17.97 -25.83 -12.31
C ARG A 79 17.08 -25.06 -13.26
N ARG A 80 17.02 -23.74 -13.04
CA ARG A 80 16.60 -22.76 -14.03
C ARG A 80 17.85 -22.50 -14.87
N ASP A 81 17.83 -22.84 -16.16
CA ASP A 81 18.85 -22.32 -17.09
C ASP A 81 18.65 -20.82 -17.25
#